data_AF-A0A093ZUA9-F1
#
_entry.id   AF-A0A093ZUA9-F1
#
_cell.length_a   1.000
_cell.length_b   1.000
_cell.length_c   1.000
_cell.angle_alpha   90.00
_cell.angle_beta   90.00
_cell.angle_gamma   90.00
#
_symmetry.space_group_name_H-M   'P 1'
#
loop_
_entity.id
_entity.type
_entity.pdbx_description
1 polymer ?
#
loop_
_entity_poly.entity_id
_entity_poly.type
_entity_poly.pdbx_seq_one_letter_code
_entity_poly.pdbx_strand_id
1 'polypeptide(L)'
;MAGSNVPEVKEAVTILVNYGLLRENRVMRSEVKGLKKADQKRGEEIRTLTEGVEQTLPTQLQLLDSTLRAAGEKHEAVIQTLKNELKTTQQTHAQDVTGVLKEADKKHDEGMQTLRDEVKAACKTNLEDLARSLKEADEKRGIENQLLRSGMEAVHRRYEEISGRLKALEDMRQDLYSKTITNHPHKRPRISLSIRQSQAHTTANDASLAAINTVPAAETGEGAPRSKPHPQAGASTIPEPGMDFSATIIYSTPTASDPVSGTNRLYDGRIKQGSLSLHDYTAAFARYVTSIRDANTNQSVNETGPAEREAMIQFMLGMRENRGRRRLVEDLEKAGLA
;
A
#
# COMPACT_ATOMS: atom_id res chain seq x y z
N MET A 1 57.01 124.51 57.81
CA MET A 1 56.16 123.41 58.31
C MET A 1 55.85 122.49 57.15
N ALA A 2 56.46 121.30 57.15
CA ALA A 2 56.32 120.30 56.10
C ALA A 2 55.04 119.49 56.36
N GLY A 3 53.95 119.87 55.70
CA GLY A 3 52.70 119.13 55.68
C GLY A 3 52.76 118.08 54.56
N SER A 4 53.01 116.85 54.97
CA SER A 4 52.96 115.60 54.22
C SER A 4 51.80 115.53 53.21
N ASN A 5 52.09 115.68 51.92
CA ASN A 5 51.22 115.29 50.81
C ASN A 5 51.24 113.76 50.64
N VAL A 6 50.75 113.04 51.66
CA VAL A 6 50.40 111.62 51.48
C VAL A 6 49.05 111.62 50.77
N PRO A 7 48.95 111.09 49.54
CA PRO A 7 47.67 111.00 48.85
C PRO A 7 46.72 110.19 49.71
N GLU A 8 45.47 110.65 49.80
CA GLU A 8 44.42 110.00 50.59
C GLU A 8 44.37 108.52 50.20
N VAL A 9 44.40 107.58 51.16
CA VAL A 9 44.55 106.12 50.90
C VAL A 9 43.59 105.59 49.81
N LYS A 10 42.43 106.24 49.64
CA LYS A 10 41.46 105.97 48.57
C LYS A 10 42.01 106.18 47.15
N GLU A 11 42.88 107.18 46.95
CA GLU A 11 43.47 107.51 45.65
C GLU A 11 44.50 106.46 45.22
N ALA A 12 45.37 106.04 46.13
CA ALA A 12 46.33 104.96 45.89
C ALA A 12 45.66 103.61 45.59
N VAL A 13 44.57 103.28 46.32
CA VAL A 13 43.76 102.08 46.06
C VAL A 13 43.08 102.15 44.68
N THR A 14 42.56 103.32 44.29
CA THR A 14 41.93 103.51 42.97
C THR A 14 42.92 103.33 41.83
N ILE A 15 44.15 103.83 41.97
CA ILE A 15 45.22 103.66 40.97
C ILE A 15 45.59 102.17 40.82
N LEU A 16 45.77 101.46 41.93
CA LEU A 16 46.11 100.03 41.92
C LEU A 16 45.00 99.18 41.28
N VAL A 17 43.74 99.45 41.61
CA VAL A 17 42.59 98.76 41.02
C VAL A 17 42.48 99.06 39.52
N ASN A 18 42.60 100.32 39.11
CA ASN A 18 42.56 100.68 37.69
C ASN A 18 43.71 100.05 36.89
N TYR A 19 44.90 99.98 37.47
CA TYR A 19 46.05 99.31 36.84
C TYR A 19 45.80 97.80 36.68
N GLY A 20 45.27 97.14 37.72
CA GLY A 20 44.87 95.73 37.66
C GLY A 20 43.81 95.47 36.59
N LEU A 21 42.77 96.29 36.56
CA LEU A 21 41.70 96.24 35.56
C LEU A 21 42.23 96.47 34.14
N LEU A 22 43.14 97.42 33.94
CA LEU A 22 43.79 97.67 32.65
C LEU A 22 44.60 96.46 32.17
N ARG A 23 45.36 95.83 33.08
CA ARG A 23 46.15 94.64 32.78
C ARG A 23 45.26 93.46 32.39
N GLU A 24 44.22 93.18 33.17
CA GLU A 24 43.25 92.13 32.85
C GLU A 24 42.50 92.40 31.55
N ASN A 25 42.08 93.64 31.30
CA ASN A 25 41.46 94.02 30.03
C ASN A 25 42.37 93.72 28.84
N ARG A 26 43.68 93.95 28.99
CA ARG A 26 44.67 93.67 27.94
C ARG A 26 44.80 92.16 27.67
N VAL A 27 44.80 91.34 28.72
CA VAL A 27 44.84 89.87 28.61
C VAL A 27 43.56 89.36 27.94
N MET A 28 42.40 89.75 28.47
CA MET A 28 41.08 89.38 27.92
C MET A 28 40.93 89.78 26.44
N ARG A 29 41.37 90.98 26.04
CA ARG A 29 41.35 91.39 24.63
C ARG A 29 42.23 90.51 23.74
N SER A 30 43.34 90.02 24.27
CA SER A 30 44.26 89.13 23.54
C SER A 30 43.65 87.73 23.40
N GLU A 31 43.04 87.20 24.45
CA GLU A 31 42.30 85.93 24.43
C GLU A 31 41.10 85.99 23.50
N VAL A 32 40.29 87.04 23.56
CA VAL A 32 39.14 87.24 22.64
C VAL A 32 39.62 87.31 21.19
N LYS A 33 40.75 87.96 20.90
CA LYS A 33 41.37 87.94 19.56
C LYS A 33 41.82 86.52 19.16
N GLY A 34 42.42 85.77 20.09
CA GLY A 34 42.82 84.38 19.85
C GLY A 34 41.63 83.47 19.55
N LEU A 35 40.58 83.55 20.36
CA LEU A 35 39.32 82.83 20.16
C LEU A 35 38.68 83.17 18.83
N LYS A 36 38.64 84.46 18.45
CA LYS A 36 38.09 84.88 17.15
C LYS A 36 38.84 84.27 15.97
N LYS A 37 40.17 84.16 16.06
CA LYS A 37 40.98 83.49 15.03
C LYS A 37 40.71 81.98 14.99
N ALA A 38 40.63 81.33 16.16
CA ALA A 38 40.33 79.90 16.24
C ALA A 38 38.93 79.56 15.72
N ASP A 39 37.96 80.42 16.00
CA ASP A 39 36.58 80.29 15.50
C ASP A 39 36.50 80.46 13.99
N GLN A 40 37.21 81.47 13.44
CA GLN A 40 37.33 81.64 12.00
C GLN A 40 37.97 80.41 11.34
N LYS A 41 39.05 79.87 11.91
CA LYS A 41 39.71 78.66 11.39
C LYS A 41 38.77 77.45 11.41
N ARG A 42 38.03 77.23 12.51
CA ARG A 42 37.03 76.14 12.57
C ARG A 42 35.91 76.34 11.56
N GLY A 43 35.45 77.57 11.33
CA GLY A 43 34.46 77.87 10.30
C GLY A 43 34.94 77.51 8.90
N GLU A 44 36.21 77.76 8.59
CA GLU A 44 36.84 77.36 7.33
C GLU A 44 36.96 75.83 7.22
N GLU A 45 37.44 75.14 8.27
CA GLU A 45 37.50 73.68 8.32
C GLU A 45 36.12 73.04 8.11
N ILE A 46 35.08 73.54 8.80
CA ILE A 46 33.70 73.07 8.63
C ILE A 46 33.22 73.27 7.19
N ARG A 47 33.46 74.43 6.57
CA ARG A 47 33.07 74.65 5.17
C ARG A 47 33.74 73.65 4.23
N THR A 48 35.04 73.42 4.38
CA THR A 48 35.76 72.47 3.52
C THR A 48 35.24 71.04 3.68
N LEU A 49 34.89 70.63 4.90
CA LEU A 49 34.25 69.34 5.16
C LEU A 49 32.85 69.25 4.54
N THR A 50 32.03 70.29 4.72
CA THR A 50 30.68 70.33 4.15
C THR A 50 30.74 70.26 2.62
N GLU A 51 31.57 71.07 1.98
CA GLU A 51 31.76 71.04 0.52
C GLU A 51 32.27 69.68 0.04
N GLY A 52 33.20 69.05 0.77
CA GLY A 52 33.69 67.72 0.46
C GLY A 52 32.57 66.65 0.52
N VAL A 53 31.70 66.72 1.52
CA VAL A 53 30.54 65.81 1.63
C VAL A 53 29.52 66.09 0.52
N GLU A 54 29.18 67.35 0.27
CA GLU A 54 28.23 67.75 -0.77
C GLU A 54 28.70 67.34 -2.18
N GLN A 55 30.01 67.32 -2.44
CA GLN A 55 30.56 66.88 -3.71
C GLN A 55 30.62 65.35 -3.84
N THR A 56 30.97 64.63 -2.77
CA THR A 56 31.24 63.18 -2.85
C THR A 56 30.00 62.31 -2.64
N LEU A 57 29.07 62.72 -1.77
CA LEU A 57 27.89 61.95 -1.43
C LEU A 57 26.97 61.68 -2.64
N PRO A 58 26.66 62.67 -3.51
CA PRO A 58 25.81 62.42 -4.67
C PRO A 58 26.42 61.40 -5.64
N THR A 59 27.74 61.45 -5.86
CA THR A 59 28.43 60.50 -6.74
C THR A 59 28.39 59.08 -6.16
N GLN A 60 28.57 58.93 -4.84
CA GLN A 60 28.47 57.62 -4.19
C GLN A 60 27.04 57.06 -4.26
N LEU A 61 26.03 57.88 -4.02
CA LEU A 61 24.62 57.47 -4.13
C LEU A 61 24.27 57.07 -5.56
N GLN A 62 24.72 57.83 -6.57
CA GLN A 62 24.50 57.50 -7.97
C GLN A 62 25.19 56.18 -8.36
N LEU A 63 26.40 55.93 -7.87
CA LEU A 63 27.10 54.66 -8.07
C LEU A 63 26.33 53.51 -7.43
N LEU A 64 25.85 53.67 -6.19
CA LEU A 64 25.04 52.66 -5.50
C LEU A 64 23.74 52.35 -6.27
N ASP A 65 23.02 53.38 -6.72
CA ASP A 65 21.78 53.22 -7.48
C ASP A 65 22.01 52.52 -8.82
N SER A 66 23.09 52.89 -9.53
CA SER A 66 23.43 52.26 -10.81
C SER A 66 23.82 50.79 -10.64
N THR A 67 24.58 50.47 -9.59
CA THR A 67 25.00 49.09 -9.30
C THR A 67 23.83 48.23 -8.83
N LEU A 68 22.94 48.76 -7.98
CA LEU A 68 21.71 48.09 -7.56
C LEU A 68 20.78 47.82 -8.75
N ARG A 69 20.61 48.80 -9.64
CA ARG A 69 19.80 48.64 -10.85
C ARG A 69 20.38 47.55 -11.77
N ALA A 70 21.68 47.60 -12.04
CA ALA A 70 22.33 46.59 -12.86
C ALA A 70 22.25 45.18 -12.24
N ALA A 71 22.33 45.07 -10.91
CA ALA A 71 22.11 43.80 -10.22
C ALA A 71 20.66 43.31 -10.36
N GLY A 72 19.68 44.21 -10.19
CA GLY A 72 18.26 43.90 -10.39
C GLY A 72 17.95 43.39 -11.80
N GLU A 73 18.47 44.07 -12.82
CA GLU A 73 18.31 43.67 -14.23
C GLU A 73 18.93 42.29 -14.51
N LYS A 74 20.12 42.02 -13.96
CA LYS A 74 20.76 40.70 -14.06
C LYS A 74 19.92 39.60 -13.40
N HIS A 75 19.42 39.86 -12.20
CA HIS A 75 18.59 38.89 -11.49
C HIS A 75 17.27 38.63 -12.23
N GLU A 76 16.63 39.66 -12.76
CA GLU A 76 15.41 39.51 -13.56
C GLU A 76 15.67 38.67 -14.82
N ALA A 77 16.77 38.92 -15.53
CA ALA A 77 17.15 38.12 -16.70
C ALA A 77 17.37 36.63 -16.34
N VAL A 78 18.01 36.35 -15.21
CA VAL A 78 18.19 34.98 -14.69
C VAL A 78 16.85 34.34 -14.34
N ILE A 79 15.96 35.06 -13.65
CA ILE A 79 14.62 34.58 -13.29
C ILE A 79 13.81 34.21 -14.53
N GLN A 80 13.83 35.07 -15.56
CA GLN A 80 13.12 34.78 -16.82
C GLN A 80 13.71 33.59 -17.56
N THR A 81 15.04 33.45 -17.56
CA THR A 81 15.72 32.30 -18.17
C THR A 81 15.32 31.00 -17.48
N LEU A 82 15.41 30.94 -16.13
CA LEU A 82 15.01 29.78 -15.34
C LEU A 82 13.52 29.46 -15.50
N LYS A 83 12.66 30.48 -15.59
CA LYS A 83 11.23 30.28 -15.84
C LYS A 83 10.97 29.62 -17.19
N ASN A 84 11.69 30.05 -18.24
CA ASN A 84 11.57 29.45 -19.57
C ASN A 84 12.11 28.02 -19.59
N GLU A 85 13.27 27.77 -18.99
CA GLU A 85 13.84 26.43 -18.83
C GLU A 85 12.88 25.49 -18.08
N LEU A 86 12.31 25.94 -16.95
CA LEU A 86 11.33 25.17 -16.20
C LEU A 86 10.08 24.85 -17.04
N LYS A 87 9.58 25.82 -17.81
CA LYS A 87 8.43 25.61 -18.70
C LYS A 87 8.73 24.58 -19.80
N THR A 88 9.90 24.67 -20.41
CA THR A 88 10.31 23.73 -21.48
C THR A 88 10.51 22.31 -20.93
N THR A 89 11.20 22.17 -19.79
CA THR A 89 11.39 20.87 -19.13
C THR A 89 10.07 20.25 -18.68
N GLN A 90 9.15 21.05 -18.12
CA GLN A 90 7.80 20.58 -17.78
C GLN A 90 7.04 20.10 -19.02
N GLN A 91 7.12 20.82 -20.14
CA GLN A 91 6.47 20.44 -21.39
C GLN A 91 7.05 19.14 -21.97
N THR A 92 8.38 19.01 -22.03
CA THR A 92 9.05 17.79 -22.48
C THR A 92 8.66 16.62 -21.59
N HIS A 93 8.72 16.79 -20.26
CA HIS A 93 8.35 15.73 -19.33
C HIS A 93 6.88 15.30 -19.50
N ALA A 94 5.96 16.24 -19.71
CA ALA A 94 4.56 15.92 -19.97
C ALA A 94 4.37 15.11 -21.28
N GLN A 95 5.14 15.44 -22.32
CA GLN A 95 5.15 14.68 -23.58
C GLN A 95 5.71 13.27 -23.39
N ASP A 96 6.80 13.13 -22.65
CA ASP A 96 7.43 11.83 -22.36
C ASP A 96 6.47 10.93 -21.57
N VAL A 97 5.85 11.45 -20.50
CA VAL A 97 4.86 10.71 -19.71
C VAL A 97 3.69 10.27 -20.58
N THR A 98 3.20 11.15 -21.45
CA THR A 98 2.13 10.81 -22.40
C THR A 98 2.56 9.71 -23.37
N GLY A 99 3.81 9.74 -23.84
CA GLY A 99 4.38 8.71 -24.71
C GLY A 99 4.46 7.35 -24.02
N VAL A 100 5.00 7.31 -22.79
CA VAL A 100 5.11 6.10 -21.98
C VAL A 100 3.74 5.48 -21.70
N LEU A 101 2.73 6.29 -21.36
CA LEU A 101 1.37 5.80 -21.13
C LEU A 101 0.76 5.17 -22.38
N LYS A 102 0.89 5.84 -23.54
CA LYS A 102 0.40 5.28 -24.82
C LYS A 102 1.09 3.98 -25.19
N GLU A 103 2.40 3.87 -24.95
CA GLU A 103 3.14 2.64 -25.21
C GLU A 103 2.73 1.51 -24.26
N ALA A 104 2.51 1.83 -22.98
CA ALA A 104 2.03 0.87 -21.98
C ALA A 104 0.63 0.34 -22.34
N ASP A 105 -0.30 1.22 -22.73
CA ASP A 105 -1.64 0.84 -23.17
C ASP A 105 -1.58 -0.07 -24.41
N LYS A 106 -0.74 0.28 -25.40
CA LYS A 106 -0.54 -0.54 -26.60
C LYS A 106 -0.01 -1.94 -26.25
N LYS A 107 1.01 -2.02 -25.40
CA LYS A 107 1.58 -3.31 -24.95
C LYS A 107 0.56 -4.13 -24.17
N HIS A 108 -0.26 -3.49 -23.35
CA HIS A 108 -1.34 -4.16 -22.63
C HIS A 108 -2.38 -4.74 -23.60
N ASP A 109 -2.79 -4.00 -24.62
CA ASP A 109 -3.74 -4.47 -25.63
C ASP A 109 -3.18 -5.64 -26.47
N GLU A 110 -1.90 -5.55 -26.86
CA GLU A 110 -1.17 -6.64 -27.53
C GLU A 110 -1.09 -7.90 -26.64
N GLY A 111 -0.81 -7.73 -25.34
CA GLY A 111 -0.80 -8.82 -24.37
C GLY A 111 -2.18 -9.47 -24.17
N MET A 112 -3.22 -8.65 -24.05
CA MET A 112 -4.60 -9.12 -23.94
C MET A 112 -5.07 -9.85 -25.19
N GLN A 113 -4.62 -9.43 -26.38
CA GLN A 113 -4.92 -10.13 -27.61
C GLN A 113 -4.24 -11.50 -27.66
N THR A 114 -2.96 -11.57 -27.28
CA THR A 114 -2.20 -12.82 -27.20
C THR A 114 -2.89 -13.82 -26.25
N LEU A 115 -3.28 -13.36 -25.05
CA LEU A 115 -4.01 -14.19 -24.10
C LEU A 115 -5.35 -14.70 -24.65
N ARG A 116 -6.10 -13.87 -25.37
CA ARG A 116 -7.35 -14.30 -26.03
C ARG A 116 -7.09 -15.39 -27.06
N ASP A 117 -6.04 -15.24 -27.86
CA ASP A 117 -5.68 -16.21 -28.90
C ASP A 117 -5.20 -17.54 -28.29
N GLU A 118 -4.41 -17.49 -27.21
CA GLU A 118 -4.01 -18.66 -26.44
C GLU A 118 -5.20 -19.39 -25.83
N VAL A 119 -6.12 -18.67 -25.17
CA VAL A 119 -7.35 -19.26 -24.60
C VAL A 119 -8.18 -19.91 -25.70
N LYS A 120 -8.32 -19.27 -26.86
CA LYS A 120 -9.06 -19.83 -27.99
C LYS A 120 -8.42 -21.12 -28.52
N ALA A 121 -7.09 -21.17 -28.62
CA ALA A 121 -6.35 -22.35 -29.03
C ALA A 121 -6.47 -23.50 -28.01
N ALA A 122 -6.36 -23.19 -26.71
CA ALA A 122 -6.54 -24.14 -25.63
C ALA A 122 -7.97 -24.72 -25.61
N CYS A 123 -9.00 -23.88 -25.73
CA CYS A 123 -10.38 -24.31 -25.83
C CYS A 123 -10.61 -25.25 -27.04
N LYS A 124 -10.03 -24.93 -28.20
CA LYS A 124 -10.12 -25.79 -29.39
C LYS A 124 -9.48 -27.16 -29.15
N THR A 125 -8.28 -27.18 -28.60
CA THR A 125 -7.55 -28.42 -28.29
C THR A 125 -8.33 -29.28 -27.29
N ASN A 126 -8.81 -28.67 -26.20
CA ASN A 126 -9.63 -29.36 -25.20
C ASN A 126 -10.92 -29.94 -25.78
N LEU A 127 -11.57 -29.22 -26.71
CA LEU A 127 -12.76 -29.70 -27.38
C LEU A 127 -12.47 -30.92 -28.28
N GLU A 128 -11.35 -30.90 -29.01
CA GLU A 128 -10.90 -32.03 -29.83
C GLU A 128 -10.55 -33.26 -28.99
N ASP A 129 -9.90 -33.07 -27.85
CA ASP A 129 -9.58 -34.14 -26.90
C ASP A 129 -10.83 -34.73 -26.26
N LEU A 130 -11.80 -33.89 -25.88
CA LEU A 130 -13.09 -34.35 -25.37
C LEU A 130 -13.84 -35.18 -26.43
N ALA A 131 -13.87 -34.70 -27.68
CA ALA A 131 -14.51 -35.43 -28.78
C ALA A 131 -13.85 -36.79 -29.02
N ARG A 132 -12.51 -36.86 -28.94
CA ARG A 132 -11.76 -38.13 -29.04
C ARG A 132 -12.12 -39.08 -27.90
N SER A 133 -12.11 -38.60 -26.66
CA SER A 133 -12.46 -39.41 -25.49
C SER A 133 -13.90 -39.95 -25.55
N LEU A 134 -14.86 -39.14 -26.02
CA LEU A 134 -16.24 -39.57 -26.18
C LEU A 134 -16.36 -40.67 -27.25
N LYS A 135 -15.67 -40.51 -28.38
CA LYS A 135 -15.65 -41.53 -29.43
C LYS A 135 -15.05 -42.85 -28.94
N GLU A 136 -13.93 -42.81 -28.24
CA GLU A 136 -13.32 -44.01 -27.64
C GLU A 136 -14.23 -44.69 -26.62
N ALA A 137 -14.96 -43.91 -25.81
CA ALA A 137 -15.94 -44.45 -24.86
C ALA A 137 -17.11 -45.12 -25.57
N ASP A 138 -17.63 -44.51 -26.65
CA ASP A 138 -18.70 -45.08 -27.47
C ASP A 138 -18.26 -46.39 -28.16
N GLU A 139 -17.04 -46.44 -28.68
CA GLU A 139 -16.44 -47.65 -29.27
C GLU A 139 -16.32 -48.78 -28.23
N LYS A 140 -15.80 -48.48 -27.03
CA LYS A 140 -15.72 -49.44 -25.92
C LYS A 140 -17.10 -49.98 -25.52
N ARG A 141 -18.08 -49.08 -25.36
CA ARG A 141 -19.48 -49.45 -25.07
C ARG A 141 -20.07 -50.32 -26.19
N GLY A 142 -19.73 -50.05 -27.45
CA GLY A 142 -20.12 -50.86 -28.60
C GLY A 142 -19.62 -52.31 -28.49
N ILE A 143 -18.32 -52.48 -28.16
CA ILE A 143 -17.69 -53.79 -27.97
C ILE A 143 -18.35 -54.55 -26.81
N GLU A 144 -18.56 -53.89 -25.67
CA GLU A 144 -19.20 -54.49 -24.50
C GLU A 144 -20.63 -54.96 -24.80
N ASN A 145 -21.44 -54.13 -25.48
CA ASN A 145 -22.79 -54.49 -25.90
C ASN A 145 -22.81 -55.67 -26.88
N GLN A 146 -21.83 -55.77 -27.79
CA GLN A 146 -21.71 -56.91 -28.69
C GLN A 146 -21.38 -58.20 -27.94
N LEU A 147 -20.50 -58.13 -26.94
CA LEU A 147 -20.16 -59.27 -26.08
C LEU A 147 -21.39 -59.74 -25.29
N LEU A 148 -22.15 -58.82 -24.69
CA LEU A 148 -23.40 -59.12 -23.99
C LEU A 148 -24.42 -59.78 -24.91
N ARG A 149 -24.62 -59.26 -26.12
CA ARG A 149 -25.53 -59.85 -27.11
C ARG A 149 -25.11 -61.27 -27.48
N SER A 150 -23.83 -61.47 -27.77
CA SER A 150 -23.27 -62.79 -28.10
C SER A 150 -23.45 -63.79 -26.94
N GLY A 151 -23.24 -63.33 -25.70
CA GLY A 151 -23.50 -64.09 -24.48
C GLY A 151 -24.97 -64.49 -24.33
N MET A 152 -25.90 -63.55 -24.54
CA MET A 152 -27.34 -63.81 -24.51
C MET A 152 -27.78 -64.82 -25.58
N GLU A 153 -27.27 -64.70 -26.81
CA GLU A 153 -27.55 -65.65 -27.89
C GLU A 153 -27.02 -67.05 -27.57
N ALA A 154 -25.88 -67.16 -26.89
CA ALA A 154 -25.34 -68.45 -26.44
C ALA A 154 -26.22 -69.09 -25.34
N VAL A 155 -26.69 -68.29 -24.38
CA VAL A 155 -27.62 -68.75 -23.34
C VAL A 155 -28.94 -69.19 -23.95
N HIS A 156 -29.50 -68.40 -24.87
CA HIS A 156 -30.75 -68.73 -25.56
C HIS A 156 -30.64 -70.04 -26.35
N ARG A 157 -29.54 -70.23 -27.11
CA ARG A 157 -29.27 -71.50 -27.81
C ARG A 157 -29.23 -72.70 -26.86
N ARG A 158 -28.56 -72.58 -25.71
CA ARG A 158 -28.55 -73.65 -24.69
C ARG A 158 -29.93 -73.91 -24.10
N TYR A 159 -30.71 -72.86 -23.87
CA TYR A 159 -32.08 -73.00 -23.38
C TYR A 159 -32.96 -73.77 -24.36
N GLU A 160 -32.90 -73.44 -25.65
CA GLU A 160 -33.63 -74.16 -26.70
C GLU A 160 -33.17 -75.63 -26.81
N GLU A 161 -31.86 -75.90 -26.70
CA GLU A 161 -31.33 -77.27 -26.67
C GLU A 161 -31.87 -78.08 -25.49
N ILE A 162 -31.80 -77.53 -24.27
CA ILE A 162 -32.31 -78.19 -23.06
C ILE A 162 -33.81 -78.40 -23.17
N SER A 163 -34.56 -77.40 -23.63
CA SER A 163 -36.01 -77.49 -23.83
C SER A 163 -36.37 -78.58 -24.85
N GLY A 164 -35.63 -78.68 -25.95
CA GLY A 164 -35.78 -79.76 -26.95
C GLY A 164 -35.48 -81.14 -26.38
N ARG A 165 -34.42 -81.28 -25.58
CA ARG A 165 -34.08 -82.54 -24.89
C ARG A 165 -35.15 -82.94 -23.88
N LEU A 166 -35.68 -81.99 -23.11
CA LEU A 166 -36.78 -82.22 -22.18
C LEU A 166 -38.04 -82.68 -22.92
N LYS A 167 -38.37 -82.05 -24.05
CA LYS A 167 -39.50 -82.47 -24.88
C LYS A 167 -39.32 -83.89 -25.42
N ALA A 168 -38.14 -84.23 -25.95
CA ALA A 168 -37.86 -85.59 -26.42
C ALA A 168 -37.92 -86.64 -25.30
N LEU A 169 -37.49 -86.29 -24.08
CA LEU A 169 -37.63 -87.14 -22.90
C LEU A 169 -39.10 -87.33 -22.51
N GLU A 170 -39.91 -86.28 -22.57
CA GLU A 170 -41.35 -86.36 -22.28
C GLU A 170 -42.08 -87.19 -23.34
N ASP A 171 -41.74 -87.04 -24.62
CA ASP A 171 -42.30 -87.85 -25.71
C ASP A 171 -41.94 -89.35 -25.53
N MET A 172 -40.67 -89.66 -25.25
CA MET A 172 -40.24 -91.04 -24.94
C MET A 172 -40.99 -91.63 -23.72
N ARG A 173 -41.22 -90.80 -22.70
CA ARG A 173 -42.01 -91.20 -21.53
C ARG A 173 -43.45 -91.51 -21.95
N GLN A 174 -44.10 -90.64 -22.71
CA GLN A 174 -45.47 -90.88 -23.19
C GLN A 174 -45.58 -92.15 -24.06
N ASP A 175 -44.60 -92.40 -24.93
CA ASP A 175 -44.49 -93.65 -25.70
C ASP A 175 -44.38 -94.87 -24.78
N LEU A 176 -43.53 -94.82 -23.74
CA LEU A 176 -43.39 -95.86 -22.72
C LEU A 176 -44.70 -96.10 -21.95
N TYR A 177 -45.40 -95.04 -21.54
CA TYR A 177 -46.71 -95.16 -20.88
C TYR A 177 -47.76 -95.80 -21.80
N SER A 178 -47.77 -95.43 -23.09
CA SER A 178 -48.67 -96.02 -24.10
C SER A 178 -48.35 -97.51 -24.35
N LYS A 179 -47.07 -97.89 -24.29
CA LYS A 179 -46.60 -99.28 -24.44
C LYS A 179 -46.86 -100.15 -23.20
N THR A 180 -46.96 -99.55 -22.01
CA THR A 180 -47.20 -100.28 -20.76
C THR A 180 -48.68 -100.64 -20.55
N ILE A 181 -49.61 -100.04 -21.32
CA ILE A 181 -51.05 -100.39 -21.28
C ILE A 181 -51.36 -101.63 -22.16
N THR A 182 -50.41 -102.13 -22.96
CA THR A 182 -50.57 -103.37 -23.74
C THR A 182 -49.39 -104.33 -23.52
N ASN A 183 -49.60 -105.29 -22.60
CA ASN A 183 -48.79 -106.51 -22.32
C ASN A 183 -47.68 -106.46 -21.25
N HIS A 184 -48.08 -106.71 -19.99
CA HIS A 184 -47.77 -107.89 -19.13
C HIS A 184 -46.32 -108.37 -18.80
N PRO A 185 -46.12 -109.27 -17.79
CA PRO A 185 -45.16 -109.10 -16.68
C PRO A 185 -43.73 -109.66 -16.90
N HIS A 186 -42.85 -109.20 -15.99
CA HIS A 186 -41.60 -109.77 -15.46
C HIS A 186 -40.60 -110.47 -16.41
N LYS A 187 -39.37 -109.95 -16.44
CA LYS A 187 -38.19 -110.55 -15.76
C LYS A 187 -36.96 -109.65 -15.85
N ARG A 188 -36.22 -109.54 -14.73
CA ARG A 188 -34.87 -108.95 -14.66
C ARG A 188 -33.90 -109.70 -15.57
N PRO A 189 -32.82 -109.02 -16.01
CA PRO A 189 -31.52 -109.47 -15.52
C PRO A 189 -30.63 -108.34 -15.01
N ARG A 190 -29.80 -108.75 -14.07
CA ARG A 190 -28.72 -108.05 -13.39
C ARG A 190 -27.49 -108.04 -14.30
N ILE A 191 -26.97 -106.87 -14.67
CA ILE A 191 -25.58 -106.71 -15.13
C ILE A 191 -24.99 -105.47 -14.46
N SER A 192 -24.01 -105.73 -13.61
CA SER A 192 -23.06 -104.78 -13.08
C SER A 192 -22.07 -104.36 -14.17
N LEU A 193 -21.89 -103.06 -14.38
CA LEU A 193 -20.66 -102.52 -14.94
C LEU A 193 -20.24 -101.25 -14.20
N SER A 194 -18.93 -101.14 -14.08
CA SER A 194 -18.16 -100.42 -13.09
C SER A 194 -17.37 -99.30 -13.75
N ILE A 195 -17.12 -98.21 -13.01
CA ILE A 195 -16.08 -97.18 -13.22
C ILE A 195 -16.38 -96.23 -14.42
N ARG A 196 -16.39 -94.89 -14.28
CA ARG A 196 -15.24 -94.08 -13.85
C ARG A 196 -15.67 -92.69 -13.37
N GLN A 197 -15.37 -92.40 -12.09
CA GLN A 197 -15.13 -91.03 -11.63
C GLN A 197 -13.89 -90.48 -12.34
N SER A 198 -14.01 -89.30 -12.93
CA SER A 198 -12.88 -88.41 -13.19
C SER A 198 -13.04 -87.18 -12.31
N GLN A 199 -12.43 -87.27 -11.14
CA GLN A 199 -12.07 -86.16 -10.28
C GLN A 199 -10.73 -85.62 -10.82
N ALA A 200 -10.67 -84.33 -11.15
CA ALA A 200 -9.41 -83.62 -11.32
C ALA A 200 -9.41 -82.44 -10.35
N HIS A 201 -8.42 -82.48 -9.48
CA HIS A 201 -8.08 -81.51 -8.46
C HIS A 201 -7.24 -80.36 -9.05
N THR A 202 -7.56 -79.14 -8.60
CA THR A 202 -6.63 -78.08 -8.14
C THR A 202 -5.65 -77.42 -9.13
N THR A 203 -5.71 -76.08 -9.21
CA THR A 203 -4.61 -75.19 -8.75
C THR A 203 -5.16 -73.82 -8.36
N ALA A 204 -4.78 -73.42 -7.15
CA ALA A 204 -4.88 -72.07 -6.61
C ALA A 204 -3.82 -71.15 -7.26
N ASN A 205 -4.13 -69.85 -7.29
CA ASN A 205 -3.23 -68.71 -7.12
C ASN A 205 -4.17 -67.54 -6.76
N ASP A 206 -4.24 -67.16 -5.49
CA ASP A 206 -3.43 -66.09 -4.91
C ASP A 206 -3.52 -64.79 -5.71
N ALA A 207 -4.34 -63.85 -5.21
CA ALA A 207 -3.88 -62.53 -4.85
C ALA A 207 -5.03 -61.72 -4.22
N SER A 208 -4.86 -61.48 -2.93
CA SER A 208 -5.35 -60.32 -2.19
C SER A 208 -5.38 -59.03 -3.01
N LEU A 209 -6.44 -58.22 -2.86
CA LEU A 209 -6.34 -56.91 -2.21
C LEU A 209 -7.71 -56.24 -2.10
N ALA A 210 -8.06 -55.93 -0.86
CA ALA A 210 -8.71 -54.72 -0.39
C ALA A 210 -9.72 -54.03 -1.32
N ALA A 211 -10.98 -54.17 -0.94
CA ALA A 211 -12.02 -53.19 -1.19
C ALA A 211 -11.57 -51.79 -0.74
N ILE A 212 -11.57 -50.84 -1.67
CA ILE A 212 -11.64 -49.42 -1.38
C ILE A 212 -12.65 -48.79 -2.36
N ASN A 213 -13.56 -48.00 -1.78
CA ASN A 213 -14.52 -47.07 -2.38
C ASN A 213 -15.87 -47.63 -2.88
N THR A 214 -16.81 -47.72 -1.94
CA THR A 214 -18.20 -47.31 -2.19
C THR A 214 -18.40 -45.89 -1.68
N VAL A 215 -18.47 -44.93 -2.60
CA VAL A 215 -19.25 -43.70 -2.43
C VAL A 215 -20.43 -43.82 -3.39
N PRO A 216 -21.69 -43.81 -2.92
CA PRO A 216 -22.82 -43.44 -3.75
C PRO A 216 -23.09 -41.94 -3.62
N ALA A 217 -23.40 -41.38 -4.78
CA ALA A 217 -23.80 -40.02 -4.99
C ALA A 217 -25.19 -39.70 -4.43
N ALA A 218 -25.36 -38.41 -4.15
CA ALA A 218 -26.54 -37.55 -4.35
C ALA A 218 -27.85 -37.90 -3.62
N GLU A 219 -28.39 -36.89 -2.94
CA GLU A 219 -29.67 -36.34 -3.38
C GLU A 219 -29.89 -34.88 -2.94
N THR A 220 -30.67 -34.23 -3.79
CA THR A 220 -30.91 -32.81 -4.04
C THR A 220 -32.01 -32.26 -3.13
N GLY A 221 -32.04 -30.95 -2.88
CA GLY A 221 -33.22 -30.32 -2.27
C GLY A 221 -33.10 -28.82 -2.05
N GLU A 222 -33.90 -28.06 -2.81
CA GLU A 222 -33.97 -26.61 -2.97
C GLU A 222 -34.38 -25.78 -1.74
N GLY A 223 -34.08 -24.47 -1.77
CA GLY A 223 -34.75 -23.48 -0.91
C GLY A 223 -34.19 -22.05 -0.94
N ALA A 224 -34.58 -21.28 -1.98
CA ALA A 224 -34.77 -19.83 -2.12
C ALA A 224 -34.05 -18.75 -1.25
N PRO A 225 -33.79 -17.54 -1.82
CA PRO A 225 -32.94 -16.50 -1.23
C PRO A 225 -33.70 -15.56 -0.28
N ARG A 226 -33.02 -15.11 0.78
CA ARG A 226 -33.51 -14.00 1.64
C ARG A 226 -32.74 -12.71 1.37
N SER A 227 -33.51 -11.69 1.02
CA SER A 227 -33.17 -10.28 0.91
C SER A 227 -32.69 -9.68 2.24
N LYS A 228 -31.83 -8.65 2.14
CA LYS A 228 -31.57 -7.70 3.23
C LYS A 228 -31.94 -6.28 2.81
N PRO A 229 -32.34 -5.42 3.77
CA PRO A 229 -32.94 -4.12 3.50
C PRO A 229 -31.88 -3.02 3.34
N HIS A 230 -32.30 -2.00 2.60
CA HIS A 230 -31.73 -0.66 2.52
C HIS A 230 -31.65 0.02 3.90
N PRO A 231 -30.72 0.98 4.10
CA PRO A 231 -31.20 2.35 4.33
C PRO A 231 -30.35 3.48 3.71
N GLN A 232 -31.08 4.37 3.05
CA GLN A 232 -31.12 5.84 3.12
C GLN A 232 -29.83 6.67 3.06
N ALA A 233 -29.83 7.52 2.03
CA ALA A 233 -29.13 8.78 1.96
C ALA A 233 -29.56 9.74 3.10
N GLY A 234 -28.58 10.33 3.76
CA GLY A 234 -28.73 11.52 4.60
C GLY A 234 -27.78 12.59 4.07
N ALA A 235 -28.34 13.73 3.67
CA ALA A 235 -27.60 14.92 3.27
C ALA A 235 -26.72 15.42 4.42
N SER A 236 -25.48 15.81 4.12
CA SER A 236 -24.66 16.58 5.06
C SER A 236 -24.24 17.89 4.41
N THR A 237 -24.70 18.94 5.06
CA THR A 237 -24.41 20.36 4.92
C THR A 237 -22.92 20.67 4.89
N ILE A 238 -22.56 21.56 3.97
CA ILE A 238 -21.32 22.32 3.92
C ILE A 238 -21.32 23.31 5.11
N PRO A 239 -20.18 23.49 5.79
CA PRO A 239 -19.78 24.83 6.22
C PRO A 239 -18.42 25.21 5.63
N GLU A 240 -18.39 26.40 5.01
CA GLU A 240 -17.16 27.16 4.78
C GLU A 240 -16.37 27.36 6.07
N PRO A 241 -15.06 27.61 5.94
CA PRO A 241 -14.45 28.65 6.76
C PRO A 241 -13.70 29.65 5.89
N GLY A 242 -14.19 30.89 5.91
CA GLY A 242 -13.42 32.06 5.51
C GLY A 242 -12.46 32.55 6.60
N MET A 243 -11.51 33.35 6.14
CA MET A 243 -10.75 34.40 6.84
C MET A 243 -9.54 33.99 7.71
N ASP A 244 -8.37 34.17 7.08
CA ASP A 244 -7.40 35.26 7.36
C ASP A 244 -6.37 35.25 8.53
N PHE A 245 -5.12 35.46 8.08
CA PHE A 245 -3.97 36.17 8.67
C PHE A 245 -3.36 35.74 10.02
N SER A 246 -2.11 35.27 9.99
CA SER A 246 -0.92 36.11 10.32
C SER A 246 0.34 35.24 10.53
N ALA A 247 1.41 35.61 9.82
CA ALA A 247 2.76 35.12 10.07
C ALA A 247 3.37 35.89 11.26
N THR A 248 4.09 35.19 12.14
CA THR A 248 5.05 35.82 13.06
C THR A 248 6.27 34.91 13.17
N ILE A 249 7.42 35.45 12.74
CA ILE A 249 8.75 34.88 12.89
C ILE A 249 9.27 35.28 14.27
N ILE A 250 9.68 34.31 15.11
CA ILE A 250 10.54 34.58 16.27
C ILE A 250 11.72 33.61 16.24
N TYR A 251 12.91 34.19 16.39
CA TYR A 251 14.23 33.56 16.33
C TYR A 251 14.71 33.20 17.76
N SER A 252 15.48 32.09 17.84
CA SER A 252 16.46 31.67 18.88
C SER A 252 16.01 31.21 20.29
N THR A 253 16.37 29.97 20.64
CA THR A 253 17.48 29.56 21.58
C THR A 253 17.22 28.14 22.14
N PRO A 254 18.21 27.22 22.21
CA PRO A 254 17.99 25.84 22.64
C PRO A 254 18.02 25.72 24.17
N THR A 255 17.07 25.00 24.77
CA THR A 255 17.16 24.61 26.18
C THR A 255 16.56 23.22 26.39
N ALA A 256 17.42 22.38 26.96
CA ALA A 256 17.20 21.20 27.80
C ALA A 256 16.04 20.24 27.44
N SER A 257 16.48 19.02 27.14
CA SER A 257 15.71 17.80 27.15
C SER A 257 15.14 17.53 28.55
N ASP A 258 13.82 17.47 28.66
CA ASP A 258 13.12 16.74 29.72
C ASP A 258 12.18 15.70 29.08
N PRO A 259 12.01 14.53 29.71
CA PRO A 259 11.33 13.39 29.12
C PRO A 259 9.82 13.64 29.14
N VAL A 260 9.27 14.07 28.02
CA VAL A 260 7.82 14.17 27.85
C VAL A 260 7.24 12.76 27.90
N SER A 261 6.58 12.48 29.03
CA SER A 261 5.64 11.39 29.18
C SER A 261 4.69 11.42 28.00
N GLY A 262 4.80 10.41 27.14
CA GLY A 262 4.05 10.29 25.89
C GLY A 262 2.57 10.12 26.18
N THR A 263 1.84 11.23 26.22
CA THR A 263 0.40 11.24 25.98
C THR A 263 0.16 10.73 24.57
N ASN A 264 -0.45 9.55 24.48
CA ASN A 264 -0.85 8.84 23.28
C ASN A 264 -1.41 9.81 22.23
N ARG A 265 -0.63 10.11 21.19
CA ARG A 265 -1.10 10.80 19.98
C ARG A 265 -1.91 9.82 19.13
N LEU A 266 -3.11 9.48 19.61
CA LEU A 266 -4.16 8.92 18.78
C LEU A 266 -4.93 10.10 18.18
N TYR A 267 -4.59 10.46 16.94
CA TYR A 267 -5.48 11.32 16.15
C TYR A 267 -6.54 10.40 15.55
N ASP A 268 -7.80 10.59 15.95
CA ASP A 268 -8.97 9.94 15.34
C ASP A 268 -8.94 8.39 15.39
N GLY A 269 -8.42 7.83 16.49
CA GLY A 269 -8.35 6.37 16.69
C GLY A 269 -7.31 5.64 15.83
N ARG A 270 -6.44 6.35 15.10
CA ARG A 270 -5.42 5.75 14.22
C ARG A 270 -4.02 6.18 14.59
N ILE A 271 -3.10 5.23 14.67
CA ILE A 271 -1.67 5.51 14.89
C ILE A 271 -1.00 5.65 13.52
N LYS A 272 -0.57 6.86 13.16
CA LYS A 272 0.24 7.10 11.95
C LYS A 272 1.71 7.23 12.35
N GLN A 273 2.61 6.64 11.57
CA GLN A 273 4.05 6.66 11.87
C GLN A 273 4.63 8.09 11.89
N GLY A 274 4.25 8.94 10.94
CA GLY A 274 4.68 10.34 10.90
C GLY A 274 6.21 10.49 10.94
N SER A 275 6.70 11.21 11.96
CA SER A 275 8.13 11.41 12.22
C SER A 275 8.72 10.40 13.22
N LEU A 276 7.94 9.44 13.70
CA LEU A 276 8.42 8.42 14.64
C LEU A 276 9.34 7.43 13.93
N SER A 277 10.38 6.99 14.63
CA SER A 277 11.17 5.84 14.19
C SER A 277 10.27 4.61 14.14
N LEU A 278 10.61 3.62 13.30
CA LEU A 278 9.84 2.38 13.21
C LEU A 278 9.77 1.67 14.57
N HIS A 279 10.85 1.73 15.35
CA HIS A 279 10.91 1.12 16.68
C HIS A 279 9.92 1.76 17.65
N ASP A 280 9.89 3.10 17.73
CA ASP A 280 8.98 3.83 18.60
C ASP A 280 7.52 3.66 18.17
N TYR A 281 7.28 3.58 16.86
CA TYR A 281 5.97 3.33 16.29
C TYR A 281 5.44 1.93 16.65
N THR A 282 6.27 0.89 16.52
CA THR A 282 5.91 -0.47 16.93
C THR A 282 5.69 -0.57 18.45
N ALA A 283 6.50 0.11 19.25
CA ALA A 283 6.33 0.13 20.71
C ALA A 283 5.01 0.81 21.12
N ALA A 284 4.64 1.92 20.47
CA ALA A 284 3.36 2.59 20.69
C ALA A 284 2.17 1.71 20.29
N PHE A 285 2.27 1.00 19.16
CA PHE A 285 1.25 0.07 18.71
C PHE A 285 1.07 -1.13 19.66
N ALA A 286 2.16 -1.71 20.16
CA ALA A 286 2.10 -2.81 21.11
C ALA A 286 1.32 -2.43 22.40
N ARG A 287 1.51 -1.20 22.89
CA ARG A 287 0.75 -0.66 24.03
C ARG A 287 -0.73 -0.49 23.71
N TYR A 288 -1.06 -0.05 22.49
CA TYR A 288 -2.44 0.08 22.04
C TYR A 288 -3.15 -1.28 21.92
N VAL A 289 -2.50 -2.29 21.34
CA VAL A 289 -3.03 -3.66 21.29
C VAL A 289 -3.24 -4.23 22.69
N THR A 290 -2.29 -3.98 23.61
CA THR A 290 -2.43 -4.41 25.01
C THR A 290 -3.66 -3.75 25.67
N SER A 291 -3.88 -2.46 25.44
CA SER A 291 -5.08 -1.77 25.92
C SER A 291 -6.39 -2.31 25.32
N ILE A 292 -6.39 -2.77 24.06
CA ILE A 292 -7.56 -3.43 23.44
C ILE A 292 -7.83 -4.77 24.10
N ARG A 293 -6.77 -5.54 24.40
CA ARG A 293 -6.89 -6.84 25.07
C ARG A 293 -7.38 -6.69 26.51
N ASP A 294 -6.86 -5.69 27.24
CA ASP A 294 -7.27 -5.39 28.62
C ASP A 294 -8.72 -4.89 28.69
N ALA A 295 -9.21 -4.19 27.65
CA ALA A 295 -10.61 -3.77 27.56
C ALA A 295 -11.57 -4.93 27.22
N ASN A 296 -11.06 -6.02 26.64
CA ASN A 296 -11.83 -7.17 26.16
C ASN A 296 -11.72 -8.41 27.07
N THR A 297 -11.49 -8.22 28.37
CA THR A 297 -11.20 -9.25 29.40
C THR A 297 -12.18 -10.43 29.54
N ASN A 298 -13.26 -10.51 28.74
CA ASN A 298 -14.21 -11.61 28.72
C ASN A 298 -14.13 -12.50 27.45
N GLN A 299 -13.17 -12.30 26.55
CA GLN A 299 -12.97 -13.13 25.35
C GLN A 299 -11.77 -14.07 25.51
N SER A 300 -11.96 -15.33 25.11
CA SER A 300 -10.99 -16.42 25.26
C SER A 300 -9.63 -16.06 24.67
N VAL A 301 -8.58 -16.35 25.45
CA VAL A 301 -7.16 -15.96 25.30
C VAL A 301 -6.50 -16.34 23.95
N ASN A 302 -7.15 -17.12 23.09
CA ASN A 302 -6.50 -17.75 21.93
C ASN A 302 -6.97 -17.27 20.55
N GLU A 303 -7.89 -16.31 20.46
CA GLU A 303 -8.32 -15.77 19.17
C GLU A 303 -8.16 -14.25 19.11
N THR A 304 -7.40 -13.76 18.13
CA THR A 304 -7.28 -12.34 17.81
C THR A 304 -8.67 -11.79 17.50
N GLY A 305 -9.22 -11.02 18.44
CA GLY A 305 -10.56 -10.45 18.34
C GLY A 305 -10.68 -9.48 17.15
N PRO A 306 -11.91 -9.21 16.66
CA PRO A 306 -12.13 -8.32 15.51
C PRO A 306 -11.49 -6.92 15.67
N ALA A 307 -11.51 -6.38 16.89
CA ALA A 307 -10.91 -5.10 17.22
C ALA A 307 -9.38 -5.09 17.13
N GLU A 308 -8.73 -6.21 17.46
CA GLU A 308 -7.29 -6.35 17.36
C GLU A 308 -6.85 -6.49 15.89
N ARG A 309 -7.61 -7.23 15.08
CA ARG A 309 -7.36 -7.33 13.63
C ARG A 309 -7.48 -5.97 12.95
N GLU A 310 -8.55 -5.22 13.25
CA GLU A 310 -8.72 -3.86 12.73
C GLU A 310 -7.58 -2.95 13.16
N ALA A 311 -7.12 -3.04 14.41
CA ALA A 311 -5.96 -2.30 14.88
C ALA A 311 -4.68 -2.64 14.09
N MET A 312 -4.44 -3.92 13.79
CA MET A 312 -3.30 -4.36 12.96
C MET A 312 -3.38 -3.82 11.53
N ILE A 313 -4.57 -3.80 10.92
CA ILE A 313 -4.78 -3.20 9.59
C ILE A 313 -4.47 -1.71 9.62
N GLN A 314 -4.96 -0.99 10.63
CA GLN A 314 -4.68 0.44 10.78
C GLN A 314 -3.18 0.73 11.02
N PHE A 315 -2.48 -0.14 11.75
CA PHE A 315 -1.03 -0.06 11.91
C PHE A 315 -0.30 -0.19 10.57
N MET A 316 -0.65 -1.17 9.76
CA MET A 316 -0.04 -1.36 8.43
C MET A 316 -0.30 -0.18 7.49
N LEU A 317 -1.51 0.38 7.51
CA LEU A 317 -1.87 1.55 6.72
C LEU A 317 -1.16 2.83 7.22
N GLY A 318 -0.84 2.89 8.51
CA GLY A 318 -0.15 4.01 9.14
C GLY A 318 1.38 4.01 8.95
N MET A 319 1.96 2.91 8.45
CA MET A 319 3.40 2.81 8.16
C MET A 319 3.82 3.68 6.96
N ARG A 320 4.89 4.45 7.13
CA ARG A 320 5.46 5.32 6.09
C ARG A 320 6.25 4.53 5.04
N GLU A 321 6.88 3.42 5.42
CA GLU A 321 7.77 2.66 4.54
C GLU A 321 7.07 1.47 3.86
N ASN A 322 6.93 1.56 2.53
CA ASN A 322 6.31 0.51 1.70
C ASN A 322 7.08 -0.82 1.68
N ARG A 323 8.38 -0.84 2.03
CA ARG A 323 9.18 -2.07 2.08
C ARG A 323 8.89 -2.88 3.34
N GLY A 324 8.74 -2.22 4.49
CA GLY A 324 8.33 -2.85 5.75
C GLY A 324 6.88 -3.32 5.70
N ARG A 325 5.98 -2.52 5.09
CA ARG A 325 4.58 -2.88 4.91
C ARG A 325 4.39 -4.17 4.10
N ARG A 326 5.11 -4.32 2.98
CA ARG A 326 5.02 -5.52 2.13
C ARG A 326 5.48 -6.79 2.84
N ARG A 327 6.63 -6.74 3.54
CA ARG A 327 7.12 -7.87 4.33
C ARG A 327 6.15 -8.29 5.43
N LEU A 328 5.56 -7.31 6.12
CA LEU A 328 4.62 -7.59 7.21
C LEU A 328 3.30 -8.19 6.70
N VAL A 329 2.80 -7.73 5.54
CA VAL A 329 1.62 -8.32 4.88
C VAL A 329 1.92 -9.76 4.45
N GLU A 330 3.07 -10.01 3.82
CA GLU A 330 3.51 -11.37 3.44
C GLU A 330 3.63 -12.31 4.65
N ASP A 331 4.10 -11.80 5.79
CA ASP A 331 4.24 -12.61 7.02
C ASP A 331 2.89 -12.87 7.71
N LEU A 332 1.93 -11.94 7.60
CA LEU A 332 0.56 -12.13 8.09
C LEU A 332 -0.26 -13.07 7.20
N GLU A 333 -0.08 -13.02 5.88
CA GLU A 333 -0.67 -13.98 4.94
C GLU A 333 -0.15 -15.40 5.21
N LYS A 334 1.17 -15.56 5.44
CA LYS A 334 1.76 -16.85 5.83
C LYS A 334 1.23 -17.37 7.16
N ALA A 335 0.91 -16.48 8.10
CA ALA A 335 0.33 -16.84 9.39
C ALA A 335 -1.19 -17.08 9.35
N GLY A 336 -1.85 -16.87 8.20
CA GLY A 336 -3.31 -16.98 8.05
C GLY A 336 -4.09 -15.89 8.80
N LEU A 337 -3.45 -14.74 9.04
CA LEU A 337 -3.99 -13.62 9.82
C LEU A 337 -4.39 -12.41 8.95
N ALA A 338 -4.06 -12.43 7.66
CA ALA A 338 -4.37 -11.38 6.69
C ALA A 338 -5.68 -11.65 5.93
#